data_AF-A0A7R8WW39-F1
#
_entry.id   AF-A0A7R8WW39-F1
#
_cell.length_a   1.000
_cell.length_b   1.000
_cell.length_c   1.000
_cell.angle_alpha   90.00
_cell.angle_beta   90.00
_cell.angle_gamma   90.00
#
_symmetry.space_group_name_H-M   'P 1'
#
loop_
_entity.id
_entity.type
_entity.pdbx_description
1 polymer ?
#
loop_
_entity_poly.entity_id
_entity_poly.type
_entity_poly.pdbx_seq_one_letter_code
_entity_poly.pdbx_strand_id
1 'polypeptide(L)'
;YFKYGDFIQENFAELVQLLGWNYQAKDLGIILPMGISFYTFQTLSYTIDLYKRKIKPARTFLDFALYVTFFPQLVAGPIVRSEELIRIHLPDNFRYPYGANGFSEFWQKWHISLSSWLRDYLYIPLGGNRKGFTRTQVNLMLTMLIGGLWHGASWTFVIWGFLHGLYLGIERLLKYTLKDKTKIFPSFIGVIITYLAVNVAWVFFRADDFSSATSLFQSMFGFGEGN
;
A
#
# COMPACT_ATOMS: atom_id res chain seq x y z
N TYR A 1 -3.21 -15.14 16.85
CA TYR A 1 -1.89 -14.63 16.44
C TYR A 1 -2.07 -13.34 15.68
N PHE A 2 -1.22 -12.34 15.89
CA PHE A 2 -1.34 -11.01 15.27
C PHE A 2 -0.42 -10.96 14.05
N LYS A 3 -0.89 -10.49 12.88
CA LYS A 3 -0.11 -10.40 11.63
C LYS A 3 1.23 -9.65 11.81
N TYR A 4 1.28 -8.73 12.76
CA TYR A 4 2.46 -7.92 13.08
C TYR A 4 3.14 -8.36 14.39
N GLY A 5 2.80 -9.54 14.91
CA GLY A 5 3.29 -10.05 16.19
C GLY A 5 4.80 -10.21 16.18
N ASP A 6 5.35 -10.84 15.14
CA ASP A 6 6.79 -11.07 15.01
C ASP A 6 7.56 -9.77 14.91
N PHE A 7 7.13 -8.87 14.02
CA PHE A 7 7.72 -7.54 13.87
C PHE A 7 7.76 -6.75 15.18
N ILE A 8 6.65 -6.73 15.93
CA ILE A 8 6.61 -6.03 17.22
C ILE A 8 7.55 -6.69 18.22
N GLN A 9 7.58 -8.02 18.26
CA GLN A 9 8.44 -8.76 19.17
C GLN A 9 9.93 -8.56 18.86
N GLU A 10 10.31 -8.56 17.59
CA GLU A 10 11.68 -8.29 17.11
C GLU A 10 12.12 -6.88 17.49
N ASN A 11 11.34 -5.86 17.14
CA ASN A 11 11.67 -4.47 17.48
C ASN A 11 11.68 -4.24 19.00
N PHE A 12 10.80 -4.91 19.74
CA PHE A 12 10.81 -4.85 21.21
C PHE A 12 12.03 -5.55 21.80
N ALA A 13 12.43 -6.71 21.27
CA ALA A 13 13.63 -7.42 21.68
C ALA A 13 14.88 -6.57 21.46
N GLU A 14 15.00 -5.93 20.29
CA GLU A 14 16.08 -4.98 19.99
C GLU A 14 16.10 -3.80 20.97
N LEU A 15 14.94 -3.20 21.25
CA LEU A 15 14.83 -2.08 22.18
C LEU A 15 15.21 -2.47 23.62
N VAL A 16 14.77 -3.64 24.08
CA VAL A 16 15.08 -4.16 25.42
C VAL A 16 16.55 -4.56 25.53
N GLN A 17 17.14 -5.06 24.44
CA GLN A 17 18.58 -5.34 24.36
C GLN A 17 19.42 -4.07 24.40
N LEU A 18 18.99 -2.99 23.75
CA LEU A 18 19.61 -1.66 23.87
C LEU A 18 19.56 -1.11 25.31
N LEU A 19 18.55 -1.50 26.09
CA LEU A 19 18.42 -1.18 27.51
C LEU A 19 19.20 -2.15 28.42
N GLY A 20 19.96 -3.09 27.86
CA GLY A 20 20.82 -4.03 28.58
C GLY A 20 20.11 -5.30 29.08
N TRP A 21 18.89 -5.56 28.63
CA TRP A 21 18.13 -6.76 29.00
C TRP A 21 18.07 -7.75 27.83
N ASN A 22 18.44 -9.01 28.06
CA ASN A 22 18.36 -10.05 27.04
C ASN A 22 16.95 -10.65 27.02
N TYR A 23 16.12 -10.17 26.09
CA TYR A 23 14.81 -10.75 25.82
C TYR A 23 14.87 -11.59 24.55
N GLN A 24 14.59 -12.89 24.67
CA GLN A 24 14.49 -13.79 23.53
C GLN A 24 13.01 -14.02 23.20
N ALA A 25 12.56 -13.46 22.09
CA ALA A 25 11.20 -13.64 21.61
C ALA A 25 10.95 -15.11 21.24
N LYS A 26 9.78 -15.63 21.59
CA LYS A 26 9.38 -17.01 21.25
C LYS A 26 8.64 -16.97 19.91
N ASP A 27 9.26 -17.53 18.88
CA ASP A 27 8.57 -17.78 17.61
C ASP A 27 7.45 -18.80 17.84
N LEU A 28 6.22 -18.41 17.49
CA LEU A 28 5.04 -19.24 17.67
C LEU A 28 4.74 -20.10 16.43
N GLY A 29 5.47 -19.93 15.31
CA GLY A 29 5.45 -20.86 14.17
C GLY A 29 4.06 -21.04 13.52
N ILE A 30 3.19 -20.02 13.60
CA ILE A 30 1.80 -20.12 13.16
C ILE A 30 1.67 -19.61 11.72
N ILE A 31 1.21 -20.49 10.84
CA ILE A 31 0.89 -20.15 9.45
C ILE A 31 -0.40 -19.32 9.42
N LEU A 32 -0.31 -18.08 8.91
CA LEU A 32 -1.49 -17.24 8.71
C LEU A 32 -2.32 -17.76 7.54
N PRO A 33 -3.65 -17.89 7.67
CA PRO A 33 -4.49 -18.25 6.55
C PRO A 33 -4.36 -17.21 5.42
N MET A 34 -4.12 -17.70 4.21
CA MET A 34 -4.12 -16.87 3.01
C MET A 34 -5.46 -16.11 2.91
N GLY A 35 -5.40 -14.82 2.59
CA GLY A 35 -6.60 -14.00 2.38
C GLY A 35 -7.13 -13.22 3.60
N ILE A 36 -6.55 -13.36 4.80
CA ILE A 36 -6.95 -12.56 6.00
C ILE A 36 -6.97 -11.04 5.70
N SER A 37 -5.99 -10.56 4.95
CA SER A 37 -5.87 -9.14 4.62
C SER A 37 -7.01 -8.65 3.74
N PHE A 38 -7.48 -9.49 2.80
CA PHE A 38 -8.62 -9.20 1.93
C PHE A 38 -9.94 -9.21 2.70
N TYR A 39 -10.15 -10.23 3.55
CA TYR A 39 -11.30 -10.31 4.46
C TYR A 39 -11.42 -9.05 5.33
N THR A 40 -10.27 -8.58 5.85
CA THR A 40 -10.21 -7.39 6.70
C THR A 40 -10.66 -6.14 5.94
N PHE A 41 -10.18 -5.93 4.71
CA PHE A 41 -10.59 -4.79 3.89
C PHE A 41 -12.06 -4.84 3.46
N GLN A 42 -12.59 -6.00 3.09
CA GLN A 42 -14.02 -6.12 2.75
C GLN A 42 -14.90 -5.84 3.97
N THR A 43 -14.52 -6.37 5.14
CA THR A 43 -15.26 -6.15 6.40
C THR A 43 -15.22 -4.68 6.82
N LEU A 44 -14.05 -4.02 6.73
CA LEU A 44 -13.91 -2.60 7.01
C LEU A 44 -14.73 -1.75 6.03
N SER A 45 -14.66 -2.06 4.73
CA SER A 45 -15.44 -1.36 3.70
C SER A 45 -16.93 -1.43 4.00
N TYR A 46 -17.46 -2.63 4.25
CA TYR A 46 -18.86 -2.84 4.60
C TYR A 46 -19.26 -2.06 5.86
N THR A 47 -18.45 -2.12 6.92
CA THR A 47 -18.73 -1.43 8.18
C THR A 47 -18.73 0.08 8.02
N ILE A 48 -17.74 0.64 7.30
CA ILE A 48 -17.62 2.08 7.07
C ILE A 48 -18.73 2.58 6.15
N ASP A 49 -19.07 1.84 5.09
CA ASP A 49 -20.14 2.22 4.16
C ASP A 49 -21.52 2.16 4.84
N LEU A 50 -21.73 1.19 5.73
CA LEU A 50 -22.92 1.09 6.56
C LEU A 50 -23.02 2.27 7.54
N TYR A 51 -21.92 2.58 8.24
CA TYR A 51 -21.83 3.74 9.14
C TYR A 51 -22.09 5.06 8.40
N LYS A 52 -21.56 5.21 7.18
CA LYS A 52 -21.78 6.37 6.30
C LYS A 52 -23.13 6.35 5.57
N ARG A 53 -23.99 5.36 5.84
CA ARG A 53 -25.33 5.19 5.24
C ARG A 53 -25.34 5.13 3.71
N LYS A 54 -24.26 4.63 3.09
CA LYS A 54 -24.19 4.43 1.64
C LYS A 54 -24.88 3.15 1.20
N ILE A 55 -24.81 2.12 2.04
CA ILE A 55 -25.43 0.82 1.81
C ILE A 55 -26.47 0.50 2.88
N LYS A 56 -27.38 -0.42 2.55
CA LYS A 56 -28.30 -1.03 3.52
C LYS A 56 -27.63 -2.24 4.18
N PRO A 57 -27.95 -2.56 5.44
CA PRO A 57 -27.45 -3.78 6.07
C PRO A 57 -27.84 -5.02 5.26
N ALA A 58 -26.96 -6.03 5.25
CA ALA A 58 -27.26 -7.37 4.78
C ALA A 58 -28.50 -7.91 5.51
N ARG A 59 -29.39 -8.59 4.76
CA ARG A 59 -30.67 -9.08 5.29
C ARG A 59 -30.48 -10.26 6.22
N THR A 60 -29.46 -11.08 5.97
CA THR A 60 -29.12 -12.24 6.78
C THR A 60 -27.61 -12.31 7.04
N PHE A 61 -27.22 -13.07 8.07
CA PHE A 61 -25.82 -13.39 8.31
C PHE A 61 -25.18 -14.14 7.14
N LEU A 62 -25.96 -14.98 6.44
CA LEU A 62 -25.49 -15.70 5.26
C LEU A 62 -25.16 -14.74 4.11
N ASP A 63 -25.98 -13.72 3.87
CA ASP A 63 -25.69 -12.70 2.84
C ASP A 63 -24.39 -11.94 3.16
N PHE A 64 -24.18 -11.63 4.44
CA PHE A 64 -22.93 -11.03 4.91
C PHE A 64 -21.74 -11.98 4.72
N ALA A 65 -21.87 -13.24 5.15
CA ALA A 65 -20.82 -14.24 5.01
C ALA A 65 -20.46 -14.43 3.53
N LEU A 66 -21.45 -14.62 2.65
CA LEU A 66 -21.24 -14.75 1.21
C LEU A 66 -20.54 -13.53 0.59
N TYR A 67 -20.84 -12.32 1.07
CA TYR A 67 -20.16 -11.10 0.64
C TYR A 67 -18.68 -11.08 1.03
N VAL A 68 -18.37 -11.36 2.31
CA VAL A 68 -16.99 -11.26 2.82
C VAL A 68 -16.16 -12.51 2.46
N THR A 69 -16.78 -13.67 2.28
CA THR A 69 -16.09 -14.92 1.94
C THR A 69 -16.15 -15.25 0.46
N PHE A 70 -16.47 -14.28 -0.42
CA PHE A 70 -16.57 -14.54 -1.86
C PHE A 70 -15.19 -14.94 -2.42
N PHE A 71 -14.99 -16.26 -2.49
CA PHE A 71 -13.69 -16.91 -2.70
C PHE A 71 -12.94 -16.50 -3.97
N PRO A 72 -13.58 -16.20 -5.12
CA PRO A 72 -12.87 -15.70 -6.30
C PRO A 72 -12.07 -14.41 -6.04
N GLN A 73 -12.47 -13.59 -5.06
CA GLN A 73 -11.76 -12.37 -4.68
C GLN A 73 -10.65 -12.62 -3.66
N LEU A 74 -10.76 -13.66 -2.83
CA LEU A 74 -9.85 -13.92 -1.71
C LEU A 74 -8.46 -14.43 -2.15
N VAL A 75 -8.37 -15.03 -3.34
CA VAL A 75 -7.13 -15.65 -3.83
C VAL A 75 -6.28 -14.67 -4.65
N ALA A 76 -6.90 -13.81 -5.48
CA ALA A 76 -6.17 -12.86 -6.34
C ALA A 76 -7.04 -11.74 -6.97
N GLY A 77 -8.29 -11.56 -6.52
CA GLY A 77 -9.22 -10.63 -7.17
C GLY A 77 -9.06 -9.17 -6.71
N PRO A 78 -9.52 -8.19 -7.51
CA PRO A 78 -9.56 -6.80 -7.09
C PRO A 78 -10.38 -6.64 -5.80
N ILE A 79 -9.99 -5.70 -4.93
CA ILE A 79 -10.75 -5.36 -3.72
C ILE A 79 -12.04 -4.66 -4.17
N VAL A 80 -13.18 -5.36 -4.10
CA VAL A 80 -14.47 -4.85 -4.59
C VAL A 80 -15.26 -4.19 -3.45
N ARG A 81 -15.86 -3.04 -3.72
CA ARG A 81 -16.76 -2.36 -2.78
C ARG A 81 -18.11 -3.08 -2.71
N SER A 82 -18.77 -2.97 -1.56
CA SER A 82 -20.07 -3.63 -1.29
C SER A 82 -21.13 -3.33 -2.36
N GLU A 83 -21.17 -2.10 -2.86
CA GLU A 83 -22.11 -1.64 -3.91
C GLU A 83 -21.88 -2.30 -5.28
N GLU A 84 -20.62 -2.62 -5.60
CA GLU A 84 -20.21 -3.14 -6.93
C GLU A 84 -20.44 -4.66 -7.03
N LEU A 85 -20.30 -5.39 -5.92
CA LEU A 85 -20.50 -6.84 -5.87
C LEU A 85 -21.95 -7.24 -6.21
N ILE A 86 -22.92 -6.40 -5.84
CA ILE A 86 -24.35 -6.59 -6.16
C ILE A 86 -24.61 -6.44 -7.68
N ARG A 87 -23.72 -5.78 -8.43
CA ARG A 87 -23.88 -5.48 -9.86
C ARG A 87 -22.98 -6.31 -10.79
N ILE A 88 -22.20 -7.27 -10.27
CA ILE A 88 -21.30 -8.17 -11.04
C ILE A 88 -20.40 -7.39 -12.02
N HIS A 89 -19.84 -6.26 -11.60
CA HIS A 89 -18.82 -5.54 -12.37
C HIS A 89 -17.54 -5.52 -11.56
N LEU A 90 -16.51 -6.25 -12.02
CA LEU A 90 -15.20 -6.28 -11.38
C LEU A 90 -14.37 -5.11 -11.92
N PRO A 91 -13.79 -4.25 -11.06
CA PRO A 91 -12.96 -3.16 -11.52
C PRO A 91 -11.61 -3.67 -12.04
N ASP A 92 -11.12 -3.06 -13.12
CA ASP A 92 -9.76 -3.29 -13.60
C ASP A 92 -8.75 -2.93 -12.51
N ASN A 93 -7.79 -3.81 -12.22
CA ASN A 93 -6.79 -3.55 -11.19
C ASN A 93 -5.50 -2.92 -11.75
N PHE A 94 -5.22 -3.08 -13.04
CA PHE A 94 -4.02 -2.55 -13.69
C PHE A 94 -4.34 -1.97 -15.06
N ARG A 95 -3.86 -0.75 -15.33
CA ARG A 95 -4.11 -0.06 -16.61
C ARG A 95 -2.85 0.65 -17.13
N TYR A 96 -1.95 -0.11 -17.74
CA TYR A 96 -0.65 0.37 -18.25
C TYR A 96 0.11 1.29 -17.25
N PRO A 97 0.42 0.79 -16.04
CA PRO A 97 0.94 1.60 -14.94
C PRO A 97 2.35 2.16 -15.21
N TYR A 98 3.21 1.39 -15.88
CA TYR A 98 4.59 1.81 -16.15
C TYR A 98 4.71 2.92 -17.20
N GLY A 99 3.63 3.23 -17.93
CA GLY A 99 3.55 4.41 -18.78
C GLY A 99 2.90 5.62 -18.12
N ALA A 100 2.82 5.65 -16.79
CA ALA A 100 2.33 6.80 -16.06
C ALA A 100 3.35 7.95 -16.11
N ASN A 101 2.86 9.16 -16.41
CA ASN A 101 3.65 10.39 -16.38
C ASN A 101 3.49 11.07 -15.01
N GLY A 102 4.11 10.48 -14.00
CA GLY A 102 4.06 10.92 -12.61
C GLY A 102 3.46 9.88 -11.66
N PHE A 103 3.76 10.03 -10.38
CA PHE A 103 3.40 9.06 -9.34
C PHE A 103 1.89 9.04 -9.04
N SER A 104 1.24 10.19 -9.12
CA SER A 104 -0.21 10.31 -8.95
C SER A 104 -0.96 9.53 -10.03
N GLU A 105 -0.49 9.57 -11.27
CA GLU A 105 -1.04 8.79 -12.38
C GLU A 105 -0.71 7.30 -12.23
N PHE A 106 0.51 6.97 -11.76
CA PHE A 106 0.90 5.59 -11.47
C PHE A 106 -0.07 4.93 -10.48
N TRP A 107 -0.37 5.58 -9.36
CA TRP A 107 -1.32 5.07 -8.35
C TRP A 107 -2.78 5.02 -8.83
N GLN A 108 -3.14 5.76 -9.88
CA GLN A 108 -4.46 5.63 -10.53
C GLN A 108 -4.52 4.46 -11.52
N LYS A 109 -3.38 3.86 -11.86
CA LYS A 109 -3.25 2.78 -12.85
C LYS A 109 -2.72 1.48 -12.25
N TRP A 110 -2.06 1.53 -11.11
CA TRP A 110 -1.49 0.41 -10.38
C TRP A 110 -2.40 0.00 -9.22
N HIS A 111 -2.71 -1.29 -9.14
CA HIS A 111 -3.55 -1.91 -8.10
C HIS A 111 -4.77 -1.06 -7.73
N ILE A 112 -5.52 -0.64 -8.76
CA ILE A 112 -6.58 0.39 -8.72
C ILE A 112 -7.58 0.17 -7.57
N SER A 113 -7.94 -1.08 -7.29
CA SER A 113 -8.85 -1.42 -6.19
C SER A 113 -8.28 -1.07 -4.80
N LEU A 114 -7.00 -1.37 -4.54
CA LEU A 114 -6.31 -1.02 -3.30
C LEU A 114 -6.06 0.48 -3.23
N SER A 115 -5.60 1.07 -4.33
CA SER A 115 -5.30 2.49 -4.42
C SER A 115 -6.55 3.35 -4.16
N SER A 116 -7.70 2.93 -4.71
CA SER A 116 -8.99 3.58 -4.43
C SER A 116 -9.47 3.33 -3.01
N TRP A 117 -9.25 2.14 -2.45
CA TRP A 117 -9.57 1.85 -1.06
C TRP A 117 -8.78 2.74 -0.09
N LEU A 118 -7.46 2.82 -0.24
CA LEU A 118 -6.60 3.69 0.56
C LEU A 118 -7.03 5.16 0.42
N ARG A 119 -7.39 5.59 -0.79
CA ARG A 119 -7.89 6.96 -0.99
C ARG A 119 -9.21 7.22 -0.24
N ASP A 120 -10.19 6.34 -0.41
CA ASP A 120 -11.58 6.58 0.00
C ASP A 120 -11.81 6.32 1.50
N TYR A 121 -11.08 5.35 2.07
CA TYR A 121 -11.24 4.92 3.46
C TYR A 121 -10.13 5.40 4.40
N LEU A 122 -8.98 5.85 3.88
CA LEU A 122 -7.88 6.36 4.70
C LEU A 122 -7.57 7.83 4.39
N TYR A 123 -7.15 8.14 3.16
CA TYR A 123 -6.67 9.48 2.79
C TYR A 123 -7.74 10.59 2.93
N ILE A 124 -8.94 10.37 2.38
CA ILE A 124 -10.03 11.35 2.43
C ILE A 124 -10.50 11.57 3.88
N PRO A 125 -10.75 10.53 4.70
CA PRO A 125 -11.05 10.69 6.12
C PRO A 125 -9.98 11.42 6.93
N LEU A 126 -8.68 11.24 6.62
CA LEU A 126 -7.58 11.99 7.26
C LEU A 126 -7.57 13.49 6.91
N GLY A 127 -8.44 13.93 5.99
CA GLY A 127 -8.63 15.33 5.60
C GLY A 127 -8.26 15.61 4.15
N GLY A 128 -7.72 14.62 3.42
CA GLY A 128 -7.31 14.74 2.02
C GLY A 128 -6.49 16.01 1.76
N ASN A 129 -6.93 16.82 0.79
CA ASN A 129 -6.28 18.08 0.41
C ASN A 129 -6.81 19.33 1.17
N ARG A 130 -7.70 19.19 2.16
CA ARG A 130 -8.54 20.31 2.66
C ARG A 130 -7.84 21.22 3.67
N LYS A 131 -6.79 20.75 4.36
CA LYS A 131 -6.15 21.41 5.52
C LYS A 131 -4.79 22.03 5.18
N GLY A 132 -4.59 22.45 3.92
CA GLY A 132 -3.36 23.07 3.45
C GLY A 132 -2.27 22.09 2.99
N PHE A 133 -1.18 22.63 2.46
CA PHE A 133 -0.11 21.86 1.82
C PHE A 133 0.55 20.87 2.78
N THR A 134 1.02 21.33 3.94
CA THR A 134 1.73 20.48 4.91
C THR A 134 0.87 19.32 5.41
N ARG A 135 -0.40 19.57 5.73
CA ARG A 135 -1.30 18.50 6.18
C ARG A 135 -1.58 17.48 5.07
N THR A 136 -1.65 17.94 3.82
CA THR A 136 -1.79 17.07 2.67
C THR A 136 -0.59 16.14 2.52
N GLN A 137 0.63 16.67 2.70
CA GLN A 137 1.87 15.88 2.65
C GLN A 137 1.91 14.82 3.75
N VAL A 138 1.54 15.19 4.98
CA VAL A 138 1.42 14.25 6.10
C VAL A 138 0.37 13.17 5.80
N ASN A 139 -0.80 13.56 5.28
CA ASN A 139 -1.86 12.61 4.94
C ASN A 139 -1.41 11.62 3.85
N LEU A 140 -0.68 12.09 2.83
CA LEU A 140 -0.10 11.22 1.79
C LEU A 140 0.91 10.25 2.42
N MET A 141 1.87 10.77 3.21
CA MET A 141 2.89 9.95 3.85
C MET A 141 2.27 8.87 4.76
N LEU A 142 1.32 9.24 5.61
CA LEU A 142 0.61 8.30 6.48
C LEU A 142 -0.16 7.25 5.66
N THR A 143 -0.83 7.66 4.58
CA THR A 143 -1.56 6.72 3.72
C THR A 143 -0.63 5.69 3.10
N MET A 144 0.55 6.11 2.61
CA MET A 144 1.51 5.19 1.98
C MET A 144 2.26 4.32 3.01
N LEU A 145 2.61 4.85 4.18
CA LEU A 145 3.23 4.07 5.25
C LEU A 145 2.28 2.99 5.78
N ILE A 146 1.01 3.34 6.01
CA ILE A 146 -0.02 2.37 6.43
C ILE A 146 -0.26 1.35 5.30
N GLY A 147 -0.27 1.80 4.03
CA GLY A 147 -0.34 0.92 2.88
C GLY A 147 0.85 -0.06 2.80
N GLY A 148 2.07 0.40 3.09
CA GLY A 148 3.27 -0.44 3.14
C GLY A 148 3.17 -1.49 4.25
N LEU A 149 2.90 -1.04 5.48
CA LEU A 149 2.65 -1.95 6.60
C LEU A 149 1.50 -2.92 6.33
N TRP A 150 0.52 -2.56 5.50
CA TRP A 150 -0.51 -3.51 5.12
C TRP A 150 0.03 -4.70 4.33
N HIS A 151 1.05 -4.50 3.48
CA HIS A 151 1.65 -5.57 2.68
C HIS A 151 2.45 -6.55 3.54
N GLY A 152 3.23 -6.07 4.50
CA GLY A 152 3.95 -6.94 5.43
C GLY A 152 4.53 -6.20 6.63
N ALA A 153 4.93 -6.98 7.63
CA ALA A 153 5.44 -6.50 8.91
C ALA A 153 6.98 -6.50 8.89
N SER A 154 7.59 -5.72 8.00
CA SER A 154 9.05 -5.59 7.93
C SER A 154 9.43 -4.15 7.59
N TRP A 155 10.68 -3.78 7.93
CA TRP A 155 11.22 -2.46 7.63
C TRP A 155 11.32 -2.17 6.12
N THR A 156 11.45 -3.21 5.28
CA THR A 156 11.49 -3.05 3.82
C THR A 156 10.15 -2.53 3.28
N PHE A 157 9.01 -2.99 3.82
CA PHE A 157 7.69 -2.45 3.49
C PHE A 157 7.44 -1.03 4.02
N VAL A 158 8.02 -0.68 5.18
CA VAL A 158 7.97 0.70 5.69
C VAL A 158 8.71 1.65 4.75
N ILE A 159 9.90 1.26 4.28
CA ILE A 159 10.69 2.05 3.32
C ILE A 159 9.97 2.15 1.99
N TRP A 160 9.38 1.06 1.49
CA TRP A 160 8.55 1.09 0.30
C TRP A 160 7.43 2.12 0.41
N GLY A 161 6.69 2.12 1.52
CA GLY A 161 5.62 3.09 1.78
C GLY A 161 6.15 4.52 1.88
N PHE A 162 7.28 4.70 2.55
CA PHE A 162 7.95 5.99 2.68
C PHE A 162 8.38 6.56 1.32
N LEU A 163 9.04 5.76 0.47
CA LEU A 163 9.49 6.17 -0.87
C LEU A 163 8.31 6.63 -1.72
N HIS A 164 7.22 5.85 -1.77
CA HIS A 164 6.03 6.27 -2.52
C HIS A 164 5.35 7.51 -1.94
N GLY A 165 5.34 7.67 -0.61
CA GLY A 165 4.89 8.89 0.06
C GLY A 165 5.73 10.11 -0.32
N LEU A 166 7.06 9.97 -0.32
CA LEU A 166 7.99 11.00 -0.77
C LEU A 166 7.79 11.35 -2.23
N TYR A 167 7.66 10.37 -3.11
CA TYR A 167 7.47 10.59 -4.55
C TYR A 167 6.19 11.39 -4.86
N LEU A 168 5.07 11.02 -4.23
CA LEU A 168 3.81 11.78 -4.33
C LEU A 168 3.97 13.19 -3.75
N GLY A 169 4.72 13.32 -2.67
CA GLY A 169 4.95 14.59 -2.01
C GLY A 169 5.80 15.56 -2.84
N ILE A 170 6.89 15.06 -3.43
CA ILE A 170 7.77 15.77 -4.36
C ILE A 170 6.99 16.16 -5.62
N GLU A 171 6.22 15.25 -6.22
CA GLU A 171 5.40 15.56 -7.39
C GLU A 171 4.44 16.73 -7.09
N ARG A 172 3.81 16.71 -5.92
CA ARG A 172 2.91 17.79 -5.49
C ARG A 172 3.64 19.10 -5.21
N LEU A 173 4.83 19.05 -4.61
CA LEU A 173 5.67 20.24 -4.40
C LEU A 173 6.10 20.87 -5.73
N LEU A 174 6.54 20.05 -6.68
CA LEU A 174 6.92 20.49 -8.02
C LEU A 174 5.75 21.15 -8.75
N LYS A 175 4.55 20.54 -8.72
CA LYS A 175 3.33 21.14 -9.31
C LYS A 175 2.98 22.49 -8.68
N TYR A 176 3.13 22.61 -7.36
CA TYR A 176 2.88 23.85 -6.62
C TYR A 176 3.89 24.96 -7.00
N THR A 177 5.18 24.65 -7.00
CA THR A 177 6.25 25.62 -7.30
C THR A 177 6.26 26.05 -8.77
N LEU A 178 6.02 25.11 -9.70
CA LEU A 178 6.04 25.36 -11.14
C LEU A 178 4.72 25.94 -11.68
N LYS A 179 3.77 26.29 -10.78
CA LYS A 179 2.45 26.92 -11.10
C LYS A 179 1.69 26.23 -12.24
N ASP A 180 1.75 24.89 -12.31
CA ASP A 180 0.99 24.06 -13.26
C ASP A 180 1.17 24.44 -14.75
N LYS A 181 2.20 25.25 -15.10
CA LYS A 181 2.42 25.77 -16.47
C LYS A 181 3.17 24.80 -17.38
N THR A 182 3.58 23.65 -16.87
CA THR A 182 4.34 22.67 -17.63
C THR A 182 3.75 21.28 -17.40
N LYS A 183 3.60 20.52 -18.49
CA LYS A 183 3.88 19.09 -18.42
C LYS A 183 5.31 19.01 -17.88
N ILE A 184 5.46 18.76 -16.58
CA ILE A 184 6.73 18.93 -15.81
C ILE A 184 7.91 18.22 -16.49
N PHE A 185 7.60 17.21 -17.32
CA PHE A 185 8.50 16.62 -18.30
C PHE A 185 7.80 16.54 -19.67
N PRO A 186 8.53 16.57 -20.81
CA PRO A 186 7.99 15.96 -22.02
C PRO A 186 7.54 14.56 -21.64
N SER A 187 6.35 14.14 -22.09
CA SER A 187 5.66 12.94 -21.56
C SER A 187 6.56 11.73 -21.42
N PHE A 188 7.53 11.58 -22.30
CA PHE A 188 8.52 10.51 -22.28
C PHE A 188 9.50 10.55 -21.09
N ILE A 189 10.10 11.71 -20.76
CA ILE A 189 11.08 11.80 -19.66
C ILE A 189 10.40 11.56 -18.31
N GLY A 190 9.19 12.08 -18.12
CA GLY A 190 8.44 11.89 -16.88
C GLY A 190 8.03 10.42 -16.69
N VAL A 191 7.70 9.72 -17.78
CA VAL A 191 7.47 8.27 -17.77
C VAL A 191 8.73 7.51 -17.37
N ILE A 192 9.90 7.83 -17.95
CA ILE A 192 11.17 7.17 -17.57
C ILE A 192 11.50 7.40 -16.10
N ILE A 193 11.40 8.63 -15.61
CA ILE A 193 11.69 8.95 -14.21
C ILE A 193 10.73 8.20 -13.28
N THR A 194 9.44 8.20 -13.60
CA THR A 194 8.42 7.47 -12.81
C THR A 194 8.74 5.98 -12.81
N TYR A 195 9.05 5.40 -13.97
CA TYR A 195 9.41 4.00 -14.11
C TYR A 195 10.63 3.64 -13.27
N LEU A 196 11.73 4.39 -13.37
CA LEU A 196 12.97 4.11 -12.63
C LEU A 196 12.77 4.24 -11.11
N ALA A 197 12.10 5.29 -10.66
CA ALA A 197 11.81 5.49 -9.24
C ALA A 197 10.89 4.40 -8.67
N VAL A 198 9.89 3.97 -9.44
CA VAL A 198 9.02 2.86 -9.06
C VAL A 198 9.81 1.54 -8.97
N ASN A 199 10.76 1.28 -9.87
CA ASN A 199 11.63 0.10 -9.78
C ASN A 199 12.51 0.10 -8.53
N VAL A 200 13.06 1.26 -8.14
CA VAL A 200 13.79 1.39 -6.87
C VAL A 200 12.91 1.02 -5.68
N ALA A 201 11.65 1.48 -5.67
CA ALA A 201 10.71 1.06 -4.63
C ALA A 201 10.43 -0.45 -4.67
N TRP A 202 10.25 -1.05 -5.85
CA TRP A 202 9.99 -2.49 -5.99
C TRP A 202 11.10 -3.38 -5.43
N VAL A 203 12.35 -2.94 -5.42
CA VAL A 203 13.45 -3.69 -4.77
C VAL A 203 13.14 -3.92 -3.29
N PHE A 204 12.74 -2.87 -2.57
CA PHE A 204 12.37 -2.98 -1.16
C PHE A 204 11.08 -3.79 -0.95
N PHE A 205 10.14 -3.73 -1.89
CA PHE A 205 8.94 -4.56 -1.81
C PHE A 205 9.23 -6.06 -1.98
N ARG A 206 10.23 -6.40 -2.80
CA ARG A 206 10.58 -7.78 -3.14
C ARG A 206 11.59 -8.40 -2.19
N ALA A 207 12.46 -7.59 -1.60
CA ALA A 207 13.52 -8.04 -0.71
C ALA A 207 12.98 -8.44 0.66
N ASP A 208 13.43 -9.60 1.14
CA ASP A 208 13.08 -10.10 2.48
C ASP A 208 13.82 -9.30 3.58
N ASP A 209 15.01 -8.79 3.26
CA ASP A 209 15.87 -8.02 4.17
C ASP A 209 16.73 -6.97 3.43
N PHE A 210 17.46 -6.15 4.19
CA PHE A 210 18.30 -5.07 3.65
C PHE A 210 19.53 -5.54 2.87
N SER A 211 20.12 -6.68 3.25
CA SER A 211 21.22 -7.29 2.52
C SER A 211 20.74 -7.77 1.16
N SER A 212 19.62 -8.50 1.13
CA SER A 212 18.95 -8.93 -0.10
C SER A 212 18.59 -7.75 -1.01
N ALA A 213 18.08 -6.65 -0.45
CA ALA A 213 17.81 -5.42 -1.20
C ALA A 213 19.08 -4.83 -1.83
N THR A 214 20.18 -4.80 -1.07
CA THR A 214 21.47 -4.29 -1.54
C THR A 214 22.03 -5.15 -2.66
N SER A 215 21.97 -6.47 -2.54
CA SER A 215 22.37 -7.41 -3.59
C SER A 215 21.54 -7.21 -4.86
N LEU A 216 20.22 -7.04 -4.74
CA LEU A 216 19.36 -6.75 -5.89
C LEU A 216 19.76 -5.43 -6.59
N PHE A 217 20.07 -4.37 -5.84
CA PHE A 217 20.58 -3.13 -6.42
C PHE A 217 21.90 -3.35 -7.15
N GLN A 218 22.85 -4.05 -6.54
CA GLN A 218 24.14 -4.37 -7.16
C GLN A 218 23.95 -5.14 -8.48
N SER A 219 23.07 -6.15 -8.50
CA SER A 219 22.72 -6.88 -9.72
C SER A 219 22.10 -5.98 -10.79
N MET A 220 21.23 -5.03 -10.43
CA MET A 220 20.61 -4.10 -11.38
C MET A 220 21.63 -3.17 -12.05
N PHE A 221 22.72 -2.83 -11.36
CA PHE A 221 23.80 -2.00 -11.89
C PHE A 221 24.98 -2.82 -12.47
N GLY A 222 24.85 -4.15 -12.56
CA GLY A 222 25.86 -5.03 -13.14
C GLY A 222 27.04 -5.34 -12.21
N PHE A 223 26.94 -5.02 -10.92
CA PHE A 223 27.93 -5.34 -9.88
C PHE A 223 27.59 -6.61 -9.08
N GLY A 224 26.54 -7.33 -9.46
CA GLY A 224 26.20 -8.60 -8.81
C GLY A 224 27.23 -9.67 -9.14
N GLU A 225 27.86 -10.26 -8.13
CA GLU A 225 28.58 -11.52 -8.29
C GLU A 225 27.56 -12.56 -8.75
N GLY A 226 27.69 -13.01 -10.01
CA GLY A 226 26.84 -14.04 -10.57
C GLY A 226 27.08 -15.35 -9.81
N ASN A 227 26.04 -15.84 -9.15
CA ASN A 227 25.94 -17.23 -8.72
C ASN A 227 25.19 -18.03 -9.78
#